data_AF-A0A800BML4-F1
#
_entry.id   AF-A0A800BML4-F1
#
_cell.length_a   1.000
_cell.length_b   1.000
_cell.length_c   1.000
_cell.angle_alpha   90.00
_cell.angle_beta   90.00
_cell.angle_gamma   90.00
#
_symmetry.space_group_name_H-M   'P 1'
#
loop_
_entity.id
_entity.type
_entity.pdbx_description
1 polymer ?
#
loop_
_entity_poly.entity_id
_entity_poly.type
_entity_poly.pdbx_seq_one_letter_code
_entity_poly.pdbx_strand_id
1 'polypeptide(L)' 'MPYITFYIALGLYLIASGGFIIYMIRQHDQAFYIAYRVLIGGFMFHTFFFAHRFYLMGVAPILGFKAALSFFSWV' A
#
# COMPACT_ATOMS: atom_id res chain seq x y z
N MET A 1 13.58 -10.89 -4.57
CA MET A 1 13.71 -9.42 -4.71
C MET A 1 12.44 -8.73 -4.21
N PRO A 2 12.26 -8.59 -2.88
CA PRO A 2 11.00 -8.13 -2.28
C PRO A 2 10.68 -6.64 -2.52
N TYR A 3 11.63 -5.86 -3.04
CA TYR A 3 11.45 -4.42 -3.21
C TYR A 3 10.43 -4.05 -4.30
N ILE A 4 10.24 -4.91 -5.30
CA ILE A 4 9.32 -4.67 -6.42
C ILE A 4 7.88 -4.55 -5.92
N THR A 5 7.45 -5.48 -5.04
CA THR A 5 6.12 -5.48 -4.44
C THR A 5 5.86 -4.21 -3.62
N PHE A 6 6.88 -3.70 -2.92
CA PHE A 6 6.80 -2.44 -2.19
C PHE A 6 6.63 -1.24 -3.12
N TYR A 7 7.38 -1.16 -4.22
CA TYR A 7 7.23 -0.07 -5.20
C TYR A 7 5.89 -0.11 -5.93
N ILE A 8 5.35 -1.30 -6.20
CA ILE A 8 4.01 -1.47 -6.76
C ILE A 8 2.95 -0.97 -5.78
N ALA A 9 3.01 -1.38 -4.50
CA ALA A 9 2.10 -0.90 -3.46
C ALA A 9 2.16 0.63 -3.32
N LEU A 10 3.36 1.20 -3.31
CA LEU A 10 3.56 2.65 -3.26
C LEU A 10 2.92 3.37 -4.45
N GLY A 11 3.12 2.85 -5.67
CA GLY A 11 2.50 3.39 -6.88
C GLY A 11 0.97 3.34 -6.83
N LEU A 12 0.40 2.23 -6.36
CA LEU A 12 -1.05 2.08 -6.19
C LEU A 12 -1.60 3.07 -5.15
N TYR A 13 -0.91 3.26 -4.02
CA TYR A 13 -1.32 4.26 -3.03
C TYR A 13 -1.26 5.70 -3.55
N LEU A 14 -0.26 6.05 -4.36
CA LEU A 14 -0.18 7.35 -5.03
C LEU A 14 -1.38 7.57 -5.97
N ILE A 15 -1.72 6.56 -6.78
CA ILE A 15 -2.86 6.62 -7.69
C ILE A 15 -4.18 6.71 -6.91
N ALA A 16 -4.36 5.90 -5.87
CA ALA A 16 -5.54 5.96 -5.00
C ALA A 16 -5.69 7.34 -4.35
N SER A 17 -4.59 7.91 -3.84
CA SER A 17 -4.59 9.25 -3.24
C SER A 17 -5.01 10.32 -4.24
N GLY A 18 -4.47 10.29 -5.46
CA GLY A 18 -4.90 11.17 -6.54
C GLY A 18 -6.39 11.01 -6.87
N GLY A 19 -6.89 9.77 -6.92
CA GLY A 19 -8.30 9.46 -7.12
C GLY A 19 -9.19 10.03 -6.01
N PHE A 20 -8.77 9.94 -4.75
CA PHE A 20 -9.50 10.55 -3.62
C PHE A 20 -9.46 12.07 -3.64
N ILE A 21 -8.36 12.70 -4.06
CA ILE A 21 -8.30 14.16 -4.25
C ILE A 21 -9.29 14.60 -5.34
N ILE A 22 -9.35 13.88 -6.46
CA ILE A 22 -10.31 14.17 -7.53
C ILE A 22 -11.75 13.99 -7.02
N TYR A 23 -12.02 12.93 -6.26
CA TYR A 23 -13.30 12.73 -5.61
C TYR A 23 -13.64 13.87 -4.64
N MET A 24 -12.68 14.35 -3.85
CA MET A 24 -12.91 15.46 -2.92
C MET A 24 -13.31 16.76 -3.64
N ILE A 25 -12.70 17.04 -4.80
CA ILE A 25 -12.97 18.25 -5.58
C ILE A 25 -14.26 18.13 -6.41
N ARG A 26 -14.50 16.98 -7.04
CA ARG A 26 -15.60 16.79 -8.00
C ARG A 26 -16.79 16.01 -7.45
N GLN A 27 -16.69 15.44 -6.25
CA GLN A 27 -17.69 14.57 -5.60
C GLN A 27 -18.25 13.47 -6.52
N HIS A 28 -17.40 12.97 -7.42
CA HIS A 28 -17.82 12.00 -8.43
C HIS A 28 -17.70 10.58 -7.89
N ASP A 29 -18.82 9.93 -7.58
CA ASP A 29 -18.85 8.61 -6.93
C ASP A 29 -18.00 7.55 -7.64
N GLN A 30 -17.92 7.58 -8.98
CA GLN A 30 -17.07 6.62 -9.71
C GLN A 30 -15.57 6.80 -9.40
N ALA A 31 -15.13 8.04 -9.14
CA ALA A 31 -13.74 8.32 -8.76
C ALA A 31 -13.43 7.69 -7.39
N PHE A 32 -14.39 7.73 -6.46
CA PHE A 32 -14.29 7.03 -5.18
C PHE A 32 -14.18 5.51 -5.37
N TYR A 33 -15.07 4.89 -6.16
CA TYR A 33 -15.03 3.43 -6.36
C TYR A 33 -13.71 2.97 -7.01
N ILE A 34 -13.19 3.72 -7.98
CA ILE A 34 -11.91 3.41 -8.64
C ILE A 34 -10.76 3.59 -7.65
N ALA A 35 -10.68 4.73 -6.95
CA ALA A 35 -9.64 5.00 -5.95
C ALA A 35 -9.63 3.93 -4.85
N TYR A 36 -10.81 3.52 -4.38
CA TYR A 36 -10.97 2.50 -3.36
C TYR A 36 -10.52 1.11 -3.84
N ARG A 37 -10.85 0.71 -5.07
CA ARG A 37 -10.35 -0.55 -5.66
C ARG A 37 -8.82 -0.55 -5.81
N VAL A 38 -8.25 0.58 -6.24
CA VAL A 38 -6.80 0.76 -6.36
C VAL A 38 -6.13 0.69 -4.98
N LEU A 39 -6.74 1.31 -3.95
CA LEU A 39 -6.28 1.24 -2.57
C LEU A 39 -6.23 -0.20 -2.05
N ILE A 40 -7.30 -0.96 -2.25
CA ILE A 40 -7.36 -2.39 -1.87
C ILE A 40 -6.25 -3.17 -2.58
N GLY A 41 -6.05 -2.92 -3.89
CA GLY A 41 -4.95 -3.54 -4.63
C GLY A 41 -3.59 -3.24 -4.01
N GLY A 42 -3.31 -1.96 -3.69
CA GLY A 42 -2.09 -1.54 -3.00
C GLY A 42 -1.89 -2.26 -1.67
N PHE A 43 -2.96 -2.36 -0.88
CA PHE A 43 -2.96 -3.05 0.42
C PHE A 43 -2.65 -4.54 0.30
N MET A 44 -3.20 -5.22 -0.72
CA MET A 44 -2.88 -6.64 -0.97
C MET A 44 -1.41 -6.85 -1.30
N PHE A 45 -0.82 -6.00 -2.15
CA PHE A 45 0.61 -6.06 -2.46
C PHE A 45 1.47 -5.76 -1.22
N HIS A 46 1.10 -4.77 -0.43
CA HIS A 46 1.81 -4.44 0.82
C HIS A 46 1.74 -5.60 1.83
N THR A 47 0.58 -6.24 1.95
CA THR A 47 0.39 -7.43 2.80
C THR A 47 1.24 -8.60 2.31
N PHE A 48 1.28 -8.86 1.00
CA PHE A 48 2.13 -9.91 0.43
C PHE A 48 3.62 -9.63 0.67
N PHE A 49 4.05 -8.37 0.54
CA PHE A 49 5.41 -7.94 0.89
C PHE A 49 5.75 -8.26 2.35
N PHE A 50 4.84 -7.96 3.28
CA PHE A 50 5.02 -8.29 4.69
C PHE A 50 5.03 -9.78 4.97
N ALA A 51 4.08 -10.54 4.42
CA ALA A 51 4.01 -11.99 4.59
C ALA A 51 5.29 -12.68 4.09
N HIS A 52 5.77 -12.27 2.91
CA HIS A 52 7.01 -12.81 2.34
C HIS A 52 8.25 -12.41 3.16
N ARG A 53 8.30 -11.17 3.68
CA ARG A 53 9.39 -10.73 4.58
C ARG A 53 9.37 -11.47 5.91
N PHE A 54 8.19 -11.67 6.48
CA PHE A 54 7.98 -12.40 7.72
C PHE A 54 8.42 -13.86 7.57
N TYR A 55 8.03 -14.50 6.47
CA TYR A 55 8.44 -15.87 6.15
C TYR A 55 9.96 -16.01 6.01
N LEU A 56 10.63 -15.06 5.33
CA LEU A 56 12.08 -15.11 5.13
C LEU A 56 12.90 -14.76 6.38
N MET A 57 12.42 -13.84 7.22
CA MET A 57 13.17 -13.38 8.39
C MET A 57 12.83 -14.16 9.66
N GLY A 58 11.68 -14.84 9.70
CA GLY A 58 11.17 -15.50 10.92
C GLY A 58 10.77 -14.54 12.05
N VAL A 59 10.87 -13.23 11.81
CA VAL A 59 10.59 -12.16 12.77
C VAL A 59 9.82 -11.07 12.06
N ALA A 60 8.98 -10.35 12.80
CA ALA A 60 8.32 -9.16 12.28
C ALA A 60 9.38 -8.18 11.73
N PRO A 61 9.20 -7.66 10.49
CA PRO A 61 10.17 -6.77 9.85
C PRO A 61 10.08 -5.35 10.41
N ILE A 62 10.40 -5.22 11.70
CA ILE A 62 10.46 -3.97 12.48
C ILE A 62 11.92 -3.63 12.81
N LEU A 63 12.86 -4.48 12.37
CA LEU A 63 14.28 -4.46 12.73
C LEU A 63 15.04 -3.20 12.24
N GLY A 64 14.41 -2.34 11.45
CA GLY A 64 14.99 -1.08 11.02
C GLY A 64 13.94 0.00 10.83
N PHE A 65 14.32 1.27 10.97
CA PHE A 65 13.43 2.43 10.91
C PHE A 65 12.53 2.45 9.67
N LYS A 66 13.10 2.22 8.49
CA LYS A 66 12.34 2.14 7.22
C LYS A 66 11.33 0.99 7.22
N ALA A 67 11.68 -0.14 7.82
CA ALA A 67 10.83 -1.32 7.89
C ALA A 67 9.67 -1.10 8.87
N ALA A 68 9.95 -0.45 10.01
CA ALA A 68 8.94 -0.03 10.98
C ALA A 68 7.93 0.96 10.38
N LEU A 69 8.38 2.02 9.69
CA LEU A 69 7.51 2.96 8.98
C LEU A 69 6.61 2.28 7.95
N SER A 70 7.18 1.34 7.17
CA SER A 70 6.40 0.54 6.23
C SER A 70 5.34 -0.32 6.95
N PHE A 71 5.65 -0.83 8.14
CA PHE A 71 4.75 -1.67 8.93
C PHE A 71 3.60 -0.85 9.53
N PHE A 72 3.90 0.34 10.06
CA PHE A 72 2.88 1.27 10.54
C PHE A 72 2.00 1.83 9.43
N SER A 73 2.51 1.95 8.20
CA SER A 73 1.68 2.32 7.04
C SER A 73 0.72 1.20 6.60
N TRP A 74 0.95 -0.04 7.08
CA TRP A 74 0.12 -1.20 6.77
C TRP A 74 -0.97 -1.48 7.83
N VAL A 75 -0.77 -1.04 9.08
CA VAL A 75 -1.80 -1.08 10.14
C VAL A 75 -2.66 0.18 10.09
#